data_AF-A0A4V4HHI2-F1
#
_entry.id   AF-A0A4V4HHI2-F1
#
_cell.length_a   1.000
_cell.length_b   1.000
_cell.length_c   1.000
_cell.angle_alpha   90.00
_cell.angle_beta   90.00
_cell.angle_gamma   90.00
#
_symmetry.space_group_name_H-M   'P 1'
#
loop_
_entity.id
_entity.type
_entity.pdbx_description
1 polymer ?
#
loop_
_entity_poly.entity_id
_entity_poly.type
_entity_poly.pdbx_seq_one_letter_code
_entity_poly.pdbx_strand_id
1 'polypeptide(L)' 'KLESRDEHIRESWVRAMEAKLVRDELDKCQRSEGVNHYESCKWLSELYLSKLQESRVRVYTPTDFLV' A
#
# COMPACT_ATOMS: atom_id res chain seq x y z
N LYS A 1 -9.73 -8.05 -24.07
CA LYS A 1 -10.44 -7.10 -23.17
C LYS A 1 -10.51 -7.60 -21.72
N LEU A 2 -10.62 -8.91 -21.46
CA LEU A 2 -10.57 -9.48 -20.10
C LEU A 2 -9.14 -9.54 -19.50
N GLU A 3 -8.13 -9.85 -20.30
CA GLU A 3 -6.74 -9.97 -19.83
C GLU A 3 -6.18 -8.68 -19.21
N SER A 4 -6.39 -7.53 -19.87
CA SER A 4 -5.98 -6.22 -19.34
C SER A 4 -6.66 -5.88 -18.00
N ARG A 5 -7.88 -6.40 -17.77
CA ARG A 5 -8.59 -6.23 -16.50
C ARG A 5 -7.95 -7.08 -15.40
N ASP A 6 -7.62 -8.32 -15.72
CA ASP A 6 -6.97 -9.22 -14.77
C ASP A 6 -5.54 -8.77 -14.44
N GLU A 7 -4.79 -8.25 -15.41
CA GLU A 7 -3.48 -7.62 -15.20
C GLU A 7 -3.58 -6.43 -14.25
N HIS A 8 -4.52 -5.52 -14.49
CA HIS A 8 -4.71 -4.37 -13.61
C HIS A 8 -5.07 -4.77 -12.18
N ILE A 9 -5.95 -5.76 -12.01
CA ILE A 9 -6.29 -6.29 -10.68
C ILE A 9 -5.05 -6.89 -10.02
N ARG A 10 -4.25 -7.69 -10.74
CA ARG A 10 -3.00 -8.26 -10.20
C ARG A 10 -2.02 -7.17 -9.74
N GLU A 11 -1.81 -6.13 -10.55
CA GLU A 11 -0.95 -5.01 -10.18
C GLU A 11 -1.47 -4.27 -8.94
N SER A 12 -2.78 -4.08 -8.85
CA SER A 12 -3.41 -3.48 -7.68
C SER A 12 -3.15 -4.31 -6.41
N TRP A 13 -3.20 -5.64 -6.51
CA TRP A 13 -2.86 -6.53 -5.40
C TRP A 13 -1.37 -6.46 -5.05
N VAL A 14 -0.46 -6.37 -6.03
CA VAL A 14 0.98 -6.22 -5.79
C VAL A 14 1.25 -4.94 -4.97
N ARG A 15 0.68 -3.80 -5.36
CA ARG A 15 0.83 -2.53 -4.62
C ARG A 15 0.27 -2.60 -3.20
N ALA A 16 -0.86 -3.28 -3.01
CA ALA A 16 -1.43 -3.50 -1.68
C ALA A 16 -0.51 -4.37 -0.80
N MET A 17 0.14 -5.39 -1.39
CA MET A 17 1.10 -6.23 -0.69
C MET A 17 2.39 -5.49 -0.34
N GLU A 18 2.88 -4.59 -1.20
CA GLU A 18 4.00 -3.70 -0.87
C GLU A 18 3.69 -2.83 0.36
N ALA A 19 2.53 -2.18 0.39
CA ALA A 19 2.11 -1.37 1.53
C ALA A 19 2.02 -2.20 2.82
N LYS A 20 1.59 -3.46 2.71
CA LYS A 20 1.55 -4.40 3.85
C LYS A 20 2.94 -4.71 4.40
N LEU A 21 3.93 -4.97 3.53
CA LEU A 21 5.30 -5.23 3.97
C LEU A 21 5.89 -4.05 4.76
N VAL A 22 5.69 -2.83 4.27
CA VAL A 22 6.16 -1.62 4.96
C VAL A 22 5.46 -1.46 6.32
N ARG A 23 4.16 -1.77 6.40
CA ARG A 23 3.41 -1.74 7.67
C ARG A 23 3.96 -2.74 8.68
N ASP A 24 4.25 -3.96 8.25
CA ASP A 24 4.76 -5.02 9.13
C ASP A 24 6.16 -4.64 9.67
N GLU A 25 7.00 -4.00 8.86
CA GLU A 25 8.30 -3.50 9.30
C GLU A 25 8.19 -2.29 10.23
N LEU A 26 7.25 -1.37 9.96
CA LEU A 26 6.94 -0.26 10.84
C LEU A 26 6.48 -0.74 12.23
N ASP A 27 5.62 -1.76 12.29
CA ASP A 27 5.15 -2.33 13.56
C ASP A 27 6.30 -2.97 14.36
N LYS A 28 7.24 -3.65 13.69
CA LYS A 28 8.46 -4.14 14.35
C LYS A 28 9.30 -3.00 14.92
N CYS A 29 9.53 -1.94 14.13
CA CYS A 29 10.30 -0.78 14.56
C CYS A 29 9.66 -0.10 15.78
N GLN A 30 8.34 0.09 15.77
CA GLN A 30 7.62 0.68 16.89
C GLN A 30 7.70 -0.18 18.15
N ARG A 31 7.65 -1.51 18.01
CA ARG A 31 7.80 -2.44 19.14
C ARG A 31 9.22 -2.51 19.69
N SER A 32 10.25 -2.36 18.85
CA SER A 32 11.65 -2.43 19.27
C SER A 32 12.15 -1.14 19.92
N GLU A 33 11.79 0.03 19.35
CA GLU A 33 12.31 1.33 19.77
C GLU A 33 11.59 1.90 21.02
N GLY A 34 10.41 1.38 21.36
CA GLY A 34 9.61 1.87 22.48
C GLY A 34 9.30 3.36 22.32
N VAL A 35 9.62 4.20 23.30
CA VAL A 35 9.29 5.64 23.29
C VAL A 35 10.02 6.41 22.18
N ASN A 36 11.15 5.90 21.66
CA ASN A 36 11.96 6.57 20.64
C ASN A 36 11.44 6.39 19.20
N HIS A 37 10.33 5.67 19.01
CA HIS A 37 9.84 5.33 17.67
C HIS A 37 9.50 6.55 16.80
N TYR A 38 9.28 7.73 17.39
CA TYR A 38 8.93 8.96 16.65
C TYR A 38 10.06 9.47 15.76
N GLU A 39 11.33 9.30 16.16
CA GLU A 39 12.48 9.65 15.32
C GLU A 39 12.97 8.44 14.53
N SER A 40 13.20 7.31 15.20
CA SER A 40 13.79 6.11 14.57
C SER A 40 12.92 5.53 13.45
N CYS A 41 11.60 5.54 13.60
CA CYS A 41 10.66 4.92 12.65
C CYS A 41 9.99 5.93 11.71
N LYS A 42 10.39 7.21 11.72
CA LYS A 42 9.76 8.28 10.92
C LYS A 42 9.81 8.00 9.42
N TRP A 43 10.95 7.53 8.93
CA TRP A 43 11.11 7.22 7.50
C TRP A 43 10.19 6.06 7.05
N LEU A 44 9.97 5.07 7.93
CA LEU A 44 9.04 3.96 7.66
C LEU A 44 7.59 4.43 7.65
N SER A 45 7.23 5.37 8.54
CA SER A 45 5.88 5.92 8.57
C SER A 45 5.60 6.78 7.34
N GLU A 46 6.55 7.63 6.92
CA GLU A 46 6.47 8.40 5.68
C GLU A 46 6.38 7.50 4.44
N LEU A 47 7.21 6.45 4.39
CA LEU A 47 7.16 5.45 3.32
C LEU A 47 5.81 4.74 3.28
N TYR A 48 5.28 4.30 4.43
CA TYR A 48 3.97 3.65 4.52
C TYR A 48 2.85 4.56 4.02
N LEU A 49 2.87 5.85 4.40
CA LEU A 49 1.89 6.84 3.94
C LEU A 49 1.95 7.04 2.42
N SER A 50 3.15 7.12 1.84
CA SER A 50 3.30 7.21 0.38
C SER A 50 2.72 5.98 -0.33
N LYS A 51 2.97 4.78 0.21
CA LYS A 51 2.48 3.52 -0.34
C LYS A 51 0.97 3.36 -0.19
N LEU A 52 0.37 3.89 0.88
CA LEU A 52 -1.09 3.93 1.04
C LEU A 52 -1.76 4.83 0.00
N GLN A 53 -1.14 5.97 -0.35
CA GLN A 53 -1.68 6.83 -1.41
C GLN A 53 -1.61 6.16 -2.78
N GLU A 54 -0.50 5.47 -3.07
CA GLU A 54 -0.28 4.74 -4.33
C GLU A 54 -1.16 3.49 -4.48
N SER A 55 -1.40 2.77 -3.38
CA SER A 55 -2.16 1.52 -3.35
C SER A 55 -3.67 1.69 -3.26
N ARG A 56 -4.19 2.93 -3.26
CA ARG A 56 -5.63 3.22 -3.29
C ARG A 56 -6.26 2.57 -4.53
N VAL A 57 -6.86 1.40 -4.31
CA VAL A 57 -7.57 0.64 -5.32
C VAL A 57 -8.76 1.49 -5.78
N ARG A 58 -8.80 1.85 -7.06
CA ARG A 58 -10.02 2.36 -7.67
C ARG A 58 -11.00 1.20 -7.79
N VAL A 59 -12.15 1.33 -7.15
CA VAL A 59 -13.26 0.40 -7.36
C VAL A 59 -13.75 0.61 -8.79
N TYR A 60 -13.51 -0.35 -9.66
CA TYR A 60 -14.04 -0.32 -11.02
C TYR A 60 -15.54 -0.56 -10.99
N THR A 61 -16.30 0.43 -11.41
CA THR A 61 -17.73 0.34 -11.61
C THR A 61 -18.04 -0.13 -13.04
N PRO A 62 -19.19 -0.77 -13.30
CA PRO A 62 -19.60 -1.13 -14.66
C PRO A 62 -19.59 0.06 -15.63
N THR A 63 -19.80 1.27 -15.12
CA THR A 63 -19.79 2.54 -15.85
C THR A 63 -18.40 3.00 -16.33
N ASP A 64 -17.31 2.55 -15.72
CA ASP A 64 -15.93 2.88 -16.16
C ASP A 64 -15.56 2.24 -17.51
N PHE A 65 -16.42 1.34 -18.02
CA PHE A 65 -16.18 0.58 -19.25
C PHE A 65 -17.23 0.85 -20.35
N LEU A 66 -18.14 1.80 -20.11
CA LEU A 66 -19.17 2.26 -21.07
C LEU A 66 -18.73 3.49 -21.88
N VAL A 67 -17.45 3.88 -21.80
CA VAL A 67 -16.82 4.93 -22.61
C VAL A 67 -15.80 4.30 -23.56
#